data_AF-A0A3M6USA3-F1
#
_entry.id   AF-A0A3M6USA3-F1
#
_cell.length_a   1.000
_cell.length_b   1.000
_cell.length_c   1.000
_cell.angle_alpha   90.00
_cell.angle_beta   90.00
_cell.angle_gamma   90.00
#
_symmetry.space_group_name_H-M   'P 1'
#
loop_
_entity.id
_entity.type
_entity.pdbx_description
1 polymer ?
#
loop_
_entity_poly.entity_id
_entity_poly.type
_entity_poly.pdbx_seq_one_letter_code
_entity_poly.pdbx_strand_id
1 'polypeptide(L)'
;MIAYVLATVTISVFVIIVAALIVHLRCRRQKPKPREPSVSLTDMEFEYDAFVIYSSEDADWVVRTLIPTLEEKYGLKCCVHYRDFLLGVPFRQNMVDSVYKCKKNIAVVSTHFFNSARLTLQDT
;
A
#
# COMPACT_ATOMS: atom_id res chain seq x y z
N MET A 1 -30.81 -1.21 46.08
CA MET A 1 -29.65 -2.12 45.90
C MET A 1 -29.79 -3.00 44.66
N ILE A 2 -30.85 -3.80 44.52
CA ILE A 2 -31.05 -4.70 43.37
C ILE A 2 -31.06 -3.96 42.02
N ALA A 3 -31.81 -2.86 41.91
CA ALA A 3 -31.88 -2.07 40.67
C ALA A 3 -30.51 -1.45 40.26
N TYR A 4 -29.68 -1.08 41.24
CA TYR A 4 -28.34 -0.54 40.98
C TYR A 4 -27.40 -1.62 40.42
N VAL A 5 -27.44 -2.82 41.01
CA VAL A 5 -26.65 -3.97 40.53
C VAL A 5 -27.05 -4.32 39.09
N LEU A 6 -28.35 -4.39 38.79
CA LEU A 6 -28.83 -4.64 37.43
C LEU A 6 -28.36 -3.58 36.43
N ALA A 7 -28.41 -2.30 36.80
CA ALA A 7 -27.93 -1.20 35.95
C ALA A 7 -26.42 -1.29 35.67
N THR A 8 -25.60 -1.64 36.68
CA THR A 8 -24.15 -1.80 36.46
C THR A 8 -23.81 -3.01 35.58
N VAL A 9 -24.59 -4.09 35.68
CA VAL A 9 -24.41 -5.30 34.86
C VAL A 9 -24.82 -5.04 33.41
N THR A 10 -25.91 -4.30 33.15
CA THR A 10 -26.30 -3.97 31.78
C THR A 10 -25.31 -3.03 31.11
N ILE A 11 -24.80 -2.03 31.84
CA ILE A 11 -23.77 -1.11 31.32
C ILE A 11 -22.47 -1.87 31.02
N SER A 12 -22.00 -2.74 31.92
CA SER A 12 -20.76 -3.48 31.69
C SER A 12 -20.87 -4.44 30.49
N VAL A 13 -21.99 -5.16 30.37
CA VAL A 13 -22.27 -6.02 29.21
C VAL A 13 -22.31 -5.20 27.92
N PHE A 14 -22.97 -4.04 27.93
CA PHE A 14 -23.03 -3.16 26.76
C PHE A 14 -21.63 -2.67 26.34
N VAL A 15 -20.79 -2.24 27.30
CA VAL A 15 -19.41 -1.81 27.03
C VAL A 15 -18.58 -2.94 26.42
N ILE A 16 -18.70 -4.17 26.94
CA ILE A 16 -17.98 -5.33 26.40
C ILE A 16 -18.42 -5.63 24.97
N ILE A 17 -19.72 -5.61 24.69
CA ILE A 17 -20.26 -5.84 23.34
C ILE A 17 -19.75 -4.76 22.37
N VAL A 18 -19.81 -3.49 22.75
CA VAL A 18 -19.33 -2.39 21.91
C VAL A 18 -17.82 -2.51 21.66
N ALA A 19 -17.03 -2.81 22.68
CA ALA A 19 -15.59 -3.04 22.53
C ALA A 19 -15.30 -4.22 21.58
N ALA A 20 -16.00 -5.35 21.75
CA ALA A 20 -15.87 -6.50 20.88
C ALA A 20 -16.28 -6.19 19.43
N LEU A 21 -17.35 -5.42 19.22
CA LEU A 21 -17.77 -4.96 17.90
C LEU A 21 -16.73 -4.04 17.27
N ILE A 22 -16.18 -3.08 18.02
CA ILE A 22 -15.10 -2.20 17.52
C ILE A 22 -13.89 -3.02 17.10
N VAL A 23 -13.45 -3.97 17.93
CA VAL A 23 -12.34 -4.89 17.60
C VAL A 23 -12.68 -5.73 16.37
N HIS A 24 -13.88 -6.29 16.31
CA HIS A 24 -14.32 -7.12 15.18
C HIS A 24 -14.39 -6.32 13.87
N LEU A 25 -14.91 -5.09 13.91
CA LEU A 25 -14.94 -4.18 12.76
C LEU A 25 -13.53 -3.78 12.33
N ARG A 26 -12.60 -3.55 13.27
CA ARG A 26 -11.19 -3.28 12.96
C ARG A 26 -10.48 -4.51 12.36
N CYS A 27 -10.69 -5.70 12.91
CA CYS A 27 -10.18 -6.95 12.34
C CYS A 27 -10.78 -7.25 10.96
N ARG A 28 -12.07 -6.96 10.73
CA ARG A 28 -12.71 -7.09 9.41
C ARG A 28 -12.13 -6.12 8.39
N ARG A 29 -11.80 -4.88 8.78
CA ARG A 29 -11.10 -3.92 7.91
C ARG A 29 -9.65 -4.34 7.60
N GLN A 30 -9.01 -5.08 8.51
CA GLN A 30 -7.67 -5.63 8.30
C GLN A 30 -7.64 -6.99 7.61
N LYS A 31 -8.81 -7.60 7.29
CA LYS A 31 -8.79 -8.80 6.46
C LYS A 31 -8.22 -8.42 5.10
N PRO A 32 -7.09 -9.01 4.69
CA PRO A 32 -6.51 -8.72 3.38
C PRO A 32 -7.57 -9.02 2.33
N LYS A 33 -7.86 -8.04 1.47
CA LYS A 33 -8.85 -8.19 0.40
C LYS A 33 -8.47 -9.43 -0.42
N PRO A 34 -9.34 -10.46 -0.56
CA PRO A 34 -9.08 -11.58 -1.44
C PRO A 34 -8.75 -11.04 -2.83
N ARG A 35 -7.62 -11.47 -3.39
CA ARG A 35 -7.15 -11.01 -4.70
C ARG A 35 -8.25 -11.28 -5.72
N GLU A 36 -8.81 -10.23 -6.32
CA GLU A 36 -9.52 -10.38 -7.58
C GLU A 36 -8.49 -10.84 -8.62
N PRO A 37 -8.72 -11.96 -9.32
CA PRO A 37 -7.98 -12.26 -10.53
C PRO A 37 -8.35 -11.19 -11.55
N SER A 38 -7.43 -10.28 -11.85
CA SER A 38 -7.63 -9.31 -12.92
C SER A 38 -7.65 -10.06 -14.25
N VAL A 39 -8.83 -10.17 -14.85
CA VAL A 39 -9.07 -10.79 -16.16
C VAL A 39 -8.32 -10.03 -17.26
N SER A 40 -7.71 -10.82 -18.14
CA SER A 40 -6.77 -10.49 -19.21
C SER A 40 -7.35 -9.59 -20.31
N LEU A 41 -6.56 -8.60 -20.72
CA LEU A 41 -6.64 -8.02 -22.06
C LEU A 41 -5.26 -8.19 -22.71
N THR A 42 -5.16 -9.22 -23.55
CA THR A 42 -4.11 -9.48 -24.56
C THR A 42 -2.66 -9.52 -24.07
N ASP A 43 -2.17 -10.74 -23.81
CA ASP A 43 -0.78 -11.23 -24.00
C ASP A 43 0.43 -10.33 -23.65
N MET A 44 0.25 -9.31 -22.82
CA MET A 44 1.36 -8.64 -22.16
C MET A 44 1.70 -9.47 -20.92
N GLU A 45 2.75 -10.26 -21.04
CA GLU A 45 3.35 -10.98 -19.93
C GLU A 45 3.85 -9.96 -18.90
N PHE A 46 2.98 -9.60 -17.95
CA PHE A 46 3.35 -8.69 -16.87
C PHE A 46 4.41 -9.36 -15.99
N GLU A 47 5.63 -8.86 -16.05
CA GLU A 47 6.77 -9.37 -15.31
C GLU A 47 6.65 -9.11 -13.80
N TYR A 48 5.87 -8.10 -13.40
CA TYR A 48 5.70 -7.66 -12.01
C TYR A 48 4.22 -7.40 -11.66
N ASP A 49 3.89 -7.55 -10.39
CA ASP A 49 2.53 -7.26 -9.89
C ASP A 49 2.32 -5.76 -9.62
N ALA A 50 3.36 -5.05 -9.18
CA ALA A 50 3.28 -3.63 -8.87
C ALA A 50 4.61 -2.89 -9.11
N PHE A 51 4.56 -1.71 -9.73
CA PHE A 51 5.67 -0.75 -9.75
C PHE A 51 5.52 0.23 -8.58
N VAL A 52 6.59 0.47 -7.80
CA VAL A 52 6.56 1.40 -6.66
C VAL A 52 7.24 2.72 -7.01
N ILE A 53 6.48 3.81 -6.94
CA ILE A 53 6.92 5.18 -7.20
C ILE A 53 6.92 5.95 -5.87
N TYR A 54 8.03 6.59 -5.53
CA TYR A 54 8.19 7.31 -4.27
C TYR A 54 9.22 8.45 -4.40
N SER A 55 9.18 9.41 -3.46
CA SER A 55 10.21 10.45 -3.36
C SER A 55 11.47 9.89 -2.70
N SER A 56 12.65 10.38 -3.09
CA SER A 56 13.91 9.99 -2.43
C SER A 56 13.91 10.26 -0.93
N GLU A 57 13.17 11.26 -0.47
CA GLU A 57 13.01 11.58 0.96
C GLU A 57 12.19 10.51 1.72
N ASP A 58 11.34 9.74 1.01
CA ASP A 58 10.55 8.65 1.58
C ASP A 58 11.25 7.28 1.44
N ALA A 59 12.45 7.23 0.86
CA ALA A 59 13.14 5.99 0.51
C ALA A 59 13.34 5.05 1.70
N ASP A 60 13.75 5.59 2.85
CA ASP A 60 14.01 4.79 4.05
C ASP A 60 12.76 4.02 4.50
N TRP A 61 11.60 4.68 4.50
CA TRP A 61 10.36 4.03 4.88
C TRP A 61 9.91 3.02 3.83
N VAL A 62 10.03 3.35 2.54
CA VAL A 62 9.64 2.47 1.45
C VAL A 62 10.46 1.18 1.43
N VAL A 63 11.78 1.30 1.53
CA VAL A 63 12.72 0.16 1.49
C VAL A 63 12.60 -0.71 2.74
N ARG A 64 12.42 -0.11 3.92
CA ARG A 64 12.41 -0.86 5.18
C ARG A 64 11.04 -1.41 5.56
N THR A 65 9.97 -0.81 5.07
CA THR A 65 8.61 -1.12 5.51
C THR A 65 7.71 -1.55 4.37
N LEU A 66 7.55 -0.69 3.36
CA LEU A 66 6.55 -0.93 2.31
C LEU A 66 6.91 -2.13 1.43
N ILE A 67 8.14 -2.16 0.90
CA ILE A 67 8.59 -3.23 0.00
C ILE A 67 8.59 -4.60 0.70
N PRO A 68 9.20 -4.77 1.89
CA PRO A 68 9.15 -6.05 2.61
C PRO A 68 7.72 -6.48 2.92
N THR A 69 6.84 -5.53 3.26
CA THR A 69 5.43 -5.84 3.49
C THR A 69 4.77 -6.38 2.21
N LEU A 70 5.00 -5.77 1.06
CA LEU A 70 4.42 -6.22 -0.22
C LEU A 70 5.01 -7.55 -0.70
N GLU A 71 6.33 -7.72 -0.64
CA GLU A 71 7.02 -8.91 -1.14
C GLU A 71 6.89 -10.10 -0.17
N GLU A 72 7.18 -9.92 1.13
CA GLU A 72 7.23 -11.03 2.09
C GLU A 72 5.84 -11.41 2.64
N LYS A 73 5.06 -10.41 3.06
CA LYS A 73 3.75 -10.67 3.69
C LYS A 73 2.65 -10.95 2.67
N TYR A 74 2.69 -10.28 1.53
CA TYR A 74 1.67 -10.43 0.48
C TYR A 74 2.15 -11.27 -0.72
N GLY A 75 3.45 -11.58 -0.84
CA GLY A 75 3.94 -12.38 -1.96
C GLY A 75 3.76 -11.70 -3.31
N LEU A 76 3.82 -10.36 -3.36
CA LEU A 76 3.76 -9.58 -4.61
C LEU A 76 5.17 -9.43 -5.17
N LYS A 77 5.32 -9.55 -6.48
CA LYS A 77 6.59 -9.19 -7.14
C LYS A 77 6.58 -7.69 -7.46
N CYS A 78 7.38 -6.91 -6.75
CA CYS A 78 7.46 -5.47 -6.91
C CYS A 78 8.62 -5.07 -7.84
N CYS A 79 8.35 -4.16 -8.78
CA CYS A 79 9.38 -3.47 -9.55
C CYS A 79 9.79 -2.20 -8.80
N VAL A 80 11.09 -2.03 -8.57
CA VAL A 80 11.66 -0.95 -7.78
C VAL A 80 12.84 -0.32 -8.50
N HIS A 81 12.82 1.00 -8.63
CA HIS A 81 13.72 1.73 -9.53
C HIS A 81 15.22 1.60 -9.23
N TYR A 82 15.64 1.32 -7.99
CA TYR A 82 17.07 1.19 -7.65
C TYR A 82 17.65 -0.20 -7.93
N ARG A 83 16.80 -1.22 -8.10
CA ARG A 83 17.21 -2.63 -8.27
C ARG A 83 16.91 -3.14 -9.67
N ASP A 84 15.74 -2.79 -10.20
CA ASP A 84 15.16 -3.46 -11.38
C ASP A 84 15.31 -2.64 -12.67
N PHE A 85 15.91 -1.43 -12.59
CA PHE A 85 16.15 -0.59 -13.77
C PHE A 85 17.39 -1.05 -14.54
N LEU A 86 17.27 -1.08 -15.87
CA LEU A 86 18.36 -1.49 -16.75
C LEU A 86 19.40 -0.38 -16.86
N LEU A 87 20.66 -0.73 -16.58
CA LEU A 87 21.80 0.17 -16.77
C LEU A 87 22.01 0.44 -18.27
N GLY A 88 22.39 1.67 -18.61
CA GLY A 88 22.59 2.10 -19.99
C GLY A 88 21.30 2.52 -20.73
N VAL A 89 20.13 2.30 -20.14
CA VAL A 89 18.84 2.82 -20.63
C VAL A 89 18.51 4.14 -19.89
N PRO A 90 17.98 5.17 -20.57
CA PRO A 90 17.60 6.42 -19.91
C PRO A 90 16.61 6.19 -18.77
N PHE A 91 16.78 6.88 -17.64
CA PHE A 91 15.94 6.70 -16.45
C PHE A 91 14.43 6.86 -16.73
N ARG A 92 14.06 7.84 -17.57
CA ARG A 92 12.67 8.03 -18.00
C ARG A 92 12.15 6.84 -18.80
N GLN A 93 12.96 6.24 -19.66
CA GLN A 93 12.57 5.06 -20.43
C GLN A 93 12.36 3.87 -19.50
N ASN A 94 13.27 3.63 -18.55
CA ASN A 94 13.10 2.60 -17.52
C ASN A 94 11.81 2.79 -16.71
N MET A 95 11.44 4.03 -16.36
CA MET A 95 10.16 4.31 -15.69
C MET A 95 8.96 3.92 -16.56
N VAL A 96 8.96 4.34 -17.83
CA VAL A 96 7.89 4.01 -18.77
C VAL A 96 7.77 2.50 -18.97
N ASP A 97 8.89 1.82 -19.17
CA ASP A 97 8.93 0.36 -19.33
C ASP A 97 8.39 -0.35 -18.08
N SER A 98 8.74 0.14 -16.89
CA SER A 98 8.25 -0.41 -15.62
C SER A 98 6.73 -0.27 -15.48
N VAL A 99 6.15 0.85 -15.92
CA VAL A 99 4.69 1.05 -15.94
C VAL A 99 3.98 0.03 -16.82
N TYR A 100 4.55 -0.30 -17.99
CA TYR A 100 3.97 -1.28 -18.91
C TYR A 100 4.19 -2.73 -18.46
N LYS A 101 5.32 -3.04 -17.82
CA LYS A 101 5.64 -4.38 -17.30
C LYS A 101 4.90 -4.74 -16.01
N CYS A 102 4.28 -3.77 -15.34
CA CYS A 102 3.58 -3.97 -14.08
C CYS A 102 2.06 -3.97 -14.22
N LYS A 103 1.37 -4.89 -13.52
CA LYS A 103 -0.10 -4.93 -13.48
C LYS A 103 -0.72 -3.69 -12.81
N LYS A 104 -0.01 -3.12 -11.84
CA LYS A 104 -0.43 -1.97 -11.02
C LYS A 104 0.74 -1.02 -10.79
N ASN A 105 0.42 0.24 -10.49
CA ASN A 105 1.38 1.26 -10.10
C ASN A 105 0.98 1.80 -8.72
N ILE A 106 1.90 1.78 -7.76
CA ILE A 106 1.70 2.24 -6.39
C ILE A 106 2.54 3.50 -6.19
N ALA A 107 1.88 4.64 -6.00
CA ALA A 107 2.55 5.90 -5.69
C ALA A 107 2.48 6.19 -4.19
N VAL A 108 3.64 6.42 -3.56
CA VAL A 108 3.77 6.87 -2.19
C VAL A 108 3.68 8.39 -2.18
N VAL A 109 2.53 8.90 -1.76
CA VAL A 109 2.23 10.34 -1.76
C VAL A 109 2.51 10.91 -0.37
N SER A 110 3.50 11.80 -0.29
CA SER A 110 3.89 12.57 0.90
C SER A 110 3.96 14.06 0.57
N THR A 111 4.16 14.91 1.58
CA THR A 111 4.50 16.33 1.34
C THR A 111 5.76 16.49 0.48
N HIS A 112 6.72 15.59 0.63
CA HIS A 112 7.97 15.58 -0.13
C HIS A 112 7.72 15.21 -1.60
N PHE A 113 6.79 14.29 -1.86
CA PHE A 113 6.37 13.91 -3.22
C PHE A 113 5.84 15.11 -4.03
N PHE A 114 5.07 16.00 -3.40
CA PHE A 114 4.57 17.21 -4.07
C PHE A 114 5.68 18.27 -4.25
N ASN A 115 6.57 18.41 -3.28
CA ASN A 115 7.68 19.36 -3.38
C ASN A 115 8.67 18.99 -4.48
N SER A 116 8.99 17.70 -4.65
CA SER A 116 9.85 17.23 -5.74
C SER A 116 9.23 17.47 -7.12
N ALA A 117 7.90 17.30 -7.26
CA ALA A 117 7.20 17.60 -8.52
C ALA A 117 7.12 19.10 -8.81
N ARG A 118 7.01 19.93 -7.76
CA ARG A 118 6.94 21.39 -7.90
C ARG A 118 8.28 21.99 -8.31
N LEU A 119 9.39 21.44 -7.83
CA LEU A 119 10.74 21.88 -8.22
C LEU A 119 10.98 21.66 -9.72
N THR A 120 10.49 20.55 -10.30
CA THR A 120 10.59 20.32 -11.75
C THR A 120 9.75 21.25 -12.63
N LEU A 121 8.76 21.97 -12.08
CA LEU A 121 7.90 22.89 -12.83
C LEU A 121 8.33 24.37 -12.73
N GLN A 122 9.31 24.68 -11.88
CA GLN A 122 9.84 26.04 -11.75
C GLN A 122 11.03 26.30 -12.70
N ASP A 123 11.60 25.23 -13.28
CA ASP A 123 12.81 25.26 -14.12
C ASP A 123 12.53 24.98 -15.62
N THR A 124 11.29 25.18 -16.09
CA THR A 124 10.92 25.19 -17.53
C THR A 124 10.26 26.51 -17.87
#